data_AF-A0A935F9Q5-F1
#
_entry.id   AF-A0A935F9Q5-F1
#
_cell.length_a   1.000
_cell.length_b   1.000
_cell.length_c   1.000
_cell.angle_alpha   90.00
_cell.angle_beta   90.00
_cell.angle_gamma   90.00
#
_symmetry.space_group_name_H-M   'P 1'
#
loop_
_entity.id
_entity.type
_entity.pdbx_description
1 polymer ?
#
loop_
_entity_poly.entity_id
_entity_poly.type
_entity_poly.pdbx_seq_one_letter_code
_entity_poly.pdbx_strand_id
1 'polypeptide(L)'
;MDSCTNNYMPNNQFKKPSITRLVDNLEKLNLVKRVASEFDRRINLIYLTKQAHKLQEESMVLAEETLNEALITVPVEKVEVCKEVLQIVYDNLK
;
A
#
# COMPACT_ATOMS: atom_id res chain seq x y z
N MET A 1 -14.69 -6.34 1.09
CA MET A 1 -14.32 -5.54 -0.10
C MET A 1 -13.71 -4.28 0.44
N ASP A 2 -12.39 -4.21 0.44
CA ASP A 2 -11.66 -3.09 1.07
C ASP A 2 -11.69 -1.89 0.13
N SER A 3 -12.62 -0.97 0.39
CA SER A 3 -12.72 0.29 -0.34
C SER A 3 -11.87 1.35 0.33
N CYS A 4 -10.75 1.70 -0.28
CA CYS A 4 -9.96 2.86 0.14
C CYS A 4 -10.56 4.12 -0.50
N THR A 5 -11.26 4.92 0.31
CA THR A 5 -11.79 6.22 -0.11
C THR A 5 -10.63 7.16 -0.46
N ASN A 6 -10.77 7.92 -1.55
CA ASN A 6 -9.76 8.85 -2.10
C ASN A 6 -9.36 10.02 -1.16
N ASN A 7 -9.76 9.97 0.12
CA ASN A 7 -9.50 10.96 1.17
C ASN A 7 -9.01 10.36 2.51
N TYR A 8 -8.88 9.04 2.64
CA TYR A 8 -8.44 8.40 3.89
C TYR A 8 -7.11 7.66 3.71
N MET A 9 -6.03 8.43 3.55
CA MET A 9 -4.70 8.00 4.00
C MET A 9 -4.25 9.01 5.05
N PRO A 10 -4.46 8.74 6.35
CA PRO A 10 -4.21 9.72 7.42
C PRO A 10 -2.72 10.06 7.61
N ASN A 11 -1.80 9.39 6.91
CA ASN A 11 -0.38 9.51 7.24
C ASN A 11 0.55 9.23 6.05
N ASN A 12 0.46 10.01 4.96
CA ASN A 12 1.47 9.85 3.90
C ASN A 12 1.92 11.18 3.29
N GLN A 13 3.24 11.33 3.19
CA GLN A 13 4.00 12.52 2.81
C GLN A 13 3.84 12.93 1.33
N PHE A 14 2.79 12.46 0.66
CA PHE A 14 2.54 12.70 -0.76
C PHE A 14 1.47 13.80 -0.95
N LYS A 15 1.87 14.88 -1.62
CA LYS A 15 0.96 15.98 -1.98
C LYS A 15 -0.22 15.47 -2.83
N LYS A 16 -1.45 15.90 -2.51
CA LYS A 16 -2.72 15.60 -3.22
C LYS A 16 -2.62 15.46 -4.76
N PRO A 17 -1.95 16.34 -5.52
CA PRO A 17 -1.85 16.20 -6.98
C PRO A 17 -1.06 14.97 -7.47
N SER A 18 -0.13 14.45 -6.66
CA SER A 18 0.66 13.26 -7.00
C SER A 18 -0.17 11.98 -6.90
N ILE A 19 -1.06 11.90 -5.90
CA ILE A 19 -1.92 10.74 -5.67
C ILE A 19 -2.95 10.61 -6.81
N THR A 20 -3.58 11.71 -7.23
CA THR A 20 -4.53 11.69 -8.35
C THR A 20 -3.90 11.16 -9.63
N ARG A 21 -2.69 11.64 -9.98
CA ARG A 21 -1.95 11.16 -11.16
C ARG A 21 -1.58 9.69 -11.08
N LEU A 22 -1.21 9.20 -9.89
CA LEU A 22 -0.88 7.80 -9.67
C LEU A 22 -2.12 6.93 -9.87
N VAL A 23 -3.26 7.34 -9.31
CA VAL A 23 -4.53 6.66 -9.50
C VAL A 23 -4.98 6.70 -10.97
N ASP A 24 -4.81 7.81 -11.68
CA ASP A 24 -5.11 7.91 -13.12
C ASP A 24 -4.30 6.90 -13.94
N ASN A 25 -3.03 6.70 -13.60
CA ASN A 25 -2.18 5.72 -14.26
C ASN A 25 -2.61 4.28 -13.93
N LEU A 26 -2.96 4.00 -12.68
CA LEU A 26 -3.47 2.68 -12.28
C LEU A 26 -4.84 2.35 -12.90
N GLU A 27 -5.68 3.36 -13.12
CA GLU A 27 -6.95 3.25 -13.83
C GLU A 27 -6.73 2.94 -15.32
N LYS A 28 -5.78 3.63 -15.99
CA LYS A 28 -5.38 3.30 -17.37
C LYS A 28 -4.83 1.89 -17.53
N LEU A 29 -4.16 1.37 -16.51
CA LEU A 29 -3.65 0.00 -16.47
C LEU A 29 -4.72 -1.04 -16.10
N ASN A 30 -5.99 -0.65 -15.92
CA ASN A 30 -7.10 -1.50 -15.48
C ASN A 30 -6.88 -2.19 -14.12
N LEU A 31 -5.96 -1.66 -13.31
CA LEU A 31 -5.66 -2.17 -11.98
C LEU A 31 -6.64 -1.60 -10.94
N VAL A 32 -7.22 -0.44 -11.23
CA VAL A 32 -8.08 0.28 -10.30
C VAL A 32 -9.36 0.73 -11.02
N LYS A 33 -10.48 0.71 -10.30
CA LYS A 33 -11.77 1.26 -10.74
C LYS A 33 -12.20 2.38 -9.81
N ARG A 34 -12.60 3.51 -10.39
CA ARG A 34 -13.29 4.59 -9.67
C ARG A 34 -14.79 4.39 -9.73
N VAL A 35 -15.42 4.37 -8.57
CA VAL A 35 -16.88 4.29 -8.44
C VAL A 35 -17.33 5.50 -7.62
N ALA A 36 -18.29 6.27 -8.15
CA ALA A 36 -18.86 7.37 -7.40
C ALA A 36 -19.61 6.82 -6.17
N SER A 37 -19.40 7.45 -5.01
CA SER A 37 -20.14 7.07 -3.80
C SER A 37 -21.64 7.34 -3.99
N GLU A 38 -22.48 6.42 -3.54
CA GLU A 38 -23.94 6.56 -3.57
C GLU A 38 -24.43 7.68 -2.63
N PHE A 39 -23.65 8.01 -1.60
CA PHE A 39 -24.01 8.99 -0.56
C PHE A 39 -23.48 10.40 -0.83
N ASP A 40 -22.37 10.54 -1.57
CA ASP A 40 -21.86 11.85 -1.99
C ASP A 40 -21.12 11.73 -3.34
N ARG A 41 -21.70 12.33 -4.38
CA ARG A 41 -21.15 12.33 -5.74
C ARG A 41 -19.81 13.05 -5.87
N ARG A 42 -19.39 13.82 -4.86
CA ARG A 42 -18.07 14.47 -4.81
C ARG A 42 -16.99 13.52 -4.31
N ILE A 43 -17.36 12.33 -3.84
CA ILE A 43 -16.45 11.30 -3.34
C ILE A 43 -16.38 10.18 -4.37
N ASN A 44 -15.17 9.94 -4.89
CA ASN A 44 -14.87 8.77 -5.69
C ASN A 44 -14.22 7.71 -4.79
N LEU A 45 -14.78 6.51 -4.79
CA LEU A 45 -14.25 5.33 -4.14
C LEU A 45 -13.33 4.61 -5.13
N ILE A 46 -12.16 4.21 -4.66
CA ILE A 46 -11.14 3.55 -5.46
C ILE A 46 -11.14 2.07 -5.06
N TYR A 47 -11.39 1.21 -6.04
CA TYR A 47 -11.43 -0.25 -5.86
C TYR A 47 -10.34 -0.91 -6.67
N LEU A 48 -9.62 -1.85 -6.08
CA LEU A 48 -8.72 -2.73 -6.81
C LEU A 48 -9.53 -3.69 -7.69
N THR A 49 -9.06 -3.91 -8.91
CA THR A 49 -9.64 -4.95 -9.76
C THR A 49 -9.11 -6.33 -9.38
N LYS A 50 -9.78 -7.39 -9.83
CA LYS A 50 -9.29 -8.77 -9.64
C LYS A 50 -7.87 -8.96 -10.20
N GLN A 51 -7.55 -8.27 -11.29
CA GLN A 51 -6.21 -8.29 -11.89
C GLN A 51 -5.18 -7.63 -10.98
N ALA A 52 -5.52 -6.51 -10.34
CA ALA A 52 -4.61 -5.86 -9.40
C ALA A 52 -4.40 -6.67 -8.12
N HIS A 53 -5.42 -7.35 -7.62
CA HIS A 53 -5.25 -8.28 -6.50
C HIS A 53 -4.28 -9.41 -6.85
N LYS A 54 -4.42 -10.02 -8.05
CA LYS A 54 -3.49 -11.04 -8.51
C LYS A 54 -2.06 -10.50 -8.64
N LEU A 55 -1.90 -9.31 -9.23
CA LEU A 55 -0.60 -8.66 -9.35
C LEU A 55 0.01 -8.32 -7.98
N GLN A 56 -0.80 -7.90 -7.01
CA GLN A 56 -0.38 -7.63 -5.65
C GLN A 56 0.12 -8.91 -4.97
N GLU A 57 -0.60 -10.03 -5.11
CA GLU A 57 -0.18 -11.32 -4.58
C GLU A 57 1.15 -11.77 -5.20
N GLU A 58 1.28 -11.74 -6.53
CA GLU A 58 2.51 -12.09 -7.23
C GLU A 58 3.70 -11.19 -6.80
N SER A 59 3.45 -9.90 -6.66
CA SER A 59 4.48 -8.93 -6.22
C SER A 59 4.88 -9.15 -4.76
N MET A 60 3.92 -9.53 -3.91
CA MET A 60 4.17 -9.81 -2.50
C MET A 60 5.05 -11.05 -2.34
N VAL A 61 4.77 -12.11 -3.10
CA VAL A 61 5.60 -13.33 -3.10
C VAL A 61 7.03 -13.00 -3.50
N LEU A 62 7.23 -12.26 -4.59
CA LEU A 62 8.57 -11.87 -5.03
C LEU A 62 9.31 -10.99 -3.99
N ALA A 63 8.59 -10.07 -3.36
CA ALA A 63 9.15 -9.22 -2.31
C ALA A 63 9.53 -10.02 -1.07
N GLU A 64 8.72 -11.01 -0.68
CA GLU A 64 8.98 -11.91 0.43
C GLU A 64 10.16 -12.84 0.14
N GLU A 65 10.26 -13.39 -1.07
CA GLU A 65 11.42 -14.17 -1.53
C GLU A 65 12.70 -13.33 -1.46
N THR A 66 12.69 -12.14 -2.04
CA THR A 66 13.83 -11.21 -2.01
C THR A 66 14.23 -10.85 -0.57
N LEU A 67 13.24 -10.62 0.30
CA LEU A 67 13.47 -10.31 1.70
C LEU A 67 14.10 -11.50 2.44
N ASN A 68 13.58 -12.71 2.23
CA ASN A 68 14.09 -13.93 2.84
C ASN A 68 15.50 -14.25 2.37
N GLU A 69 15.80 -14.06 1.08
CA GLU A 69 17.16 -14.18 0.53
C GLU A 69 18.12 -13.18 1.19
N ALA A 70 17.71 -11.92 1.34
CA ALA A 70 18.51 -10.89 1.98
C ALA A 70 18.74 -11.17 3.48
N LEU A 71 17.77 -11.79 4.16
CA LEU A 71 17.82 -12.12 5.58
C LEU A 71 18.47 -13.48 5.88
N ILE A 72 18.78 -14.30 4.87
CA ILE A 72 19.28 -15.67 5.06
C ILE A 72 20.60 -15.72 5.85
N THR A 73 21.41 -14.65 5.78
CA THR A 73 22.69 -14.53 6.49
C THR A 73 22.57 -13.84 7.85
N VAL A 74 21.37 -13.34 8.19
CA VAL A 74 21.10 -12.62 9.43
C VAL A 74 20.38 -13.54 10.41
N PRO A 75 20.89 -13.74 11.64
CA PRO A 75 20.18 -14.49 12.66
C PRO A 75 18.81 -13.86 12.96
N VAL A 76 17.77 -14.70 13.06
CA VAL A 76 16.38 -14.26 13.31
C VAL A 76 16.28 -13.35 14.53
N GLU A 77 17.03 -13.66 15.60
CA GLU A 77 17.10 -12.85 16.82
C GLU A 77 17.51 -11.40 16.56
N LYS A 78 18.46 -11.16 15.64
CA LYS A 78 18.88 -9.79 15.30
C LYS A 78 17.84 -9.05 14.47
N VAL A 79 17.12 -9.77 13.62
CA VAL A 79 16.02 -9.20 12.82
C VAL A 79 14.90 -8.73 13.73
N GLU A 80 14.53 -9.53 14.73
CA GLU A 80 13.48 -9.18 15.69
C GLU A 80 13.87 -7.97 16.55
N VAL A 81 15.10 -7.92 17.07
CA VAL A 81 15.60 -6.73 17.80
C VAL A 81 15.58 -5.48 16.93
N CYS A 82 15.98 -5.59 15.65
CA CYS A 82 15.94 -4.46 14.73
C CYS A 82 14.51 -3.95 14.49
N LYS A 83 13.53 -4.86 14.34
CA LYS A 83 12.12 -4.51 14.18
C LYS A 83 11.57 -3.80 15.42
N GLU A 84 11.84 -4.32 16.61
CA GLU A 84 11.41 -3.71 17.87
C GLU A 84 11.95 -2.29 18.02
N VAL A 85 13.26 -2.10 17.77
CA VAL A 85 13.89 -0.77 17.85
C VAL A 85 13.27 0.19 16.83
N LEU A 86 13.05 -0.26 15.60
CA LEU A 86 12.45 0.57 14.56
C LEU A 86 11.00 0.96 14.91
N GLN A 87 10.23 0.04 15.49
CA GLN A 87 8.87 0.28 15.93
C GLN A 87 8.82 1.33 17.05
N ILE A 88 9.72 1.23 18.05
CA ILE A 88 9.84 2.23 19.13
C ILE A 88 10.15 3.61 18.55
N VAL A 89 11.08 3.71 17.58
CA VAL A 89 11.39 4.98 16.92
C VAL A 89 10.18 5.52 16.16
N TYR A 90 9.44 4.67 15.46
CA TYR A 90 8.22 5.07 14.75
C TYR A 90 7.14 5.59 15.69
N ASP A 91 6.93 4.93 16.84
CA ASP A 91 5.97 5.34 17.85
C ASP A 91 6.36 6.65 18.55
N ASN A 92 7.67 6.92 18.68
CA ASN A 92 8.18 8.20 19.19
C ASN A 92 8.06 9.36 18.19
N LEU A 93 7.86 9.07 16.91
CA LEU A 93 7.68 10.08 15.84
C LEU A 93 6.20 10.43 15.60
N LYS A 94 5.27 9.88 16.38
CA LYS A 94 3.85 10.26 16.40
C LYS A 94 3.58 11.51 17.24
#